data_AF-A0A9W6YQB0-F1
#
_entry.id   AF-A0A9W6YQB0-F1
#
_cell.length_a   1.000
_cell.length_b   1.000
_cell.length_c   1.000
_cell.angle_alpha   90.00
_cell.angle_beta   90.00
_cell.angle_gamma   90.00
#
_symmetry.space_group_name_H-M   'P 1'
#
loop_
_entity.id
_entity.type
_entity.pdbx_description
1 polymer ?
#
loop_
_entity_poly.entity_id
_entity_poly.type
_entity_poly.pdbx_seq_one_letter_code
_entity_poly.pdbx_strand_id
1 'polypeptide(L)'
;MSTLTFGKHKSKTIHEVYEIDPGYCRWLLNQKGLVKDESNIGKFLARKFGNGDGSFLMTWGKYKLKTIKQIRGIDTNYLERLSSNEFVKTKMPKLKTEVDELLKS
;
A
#
# COMPACT_ATOMS: atom_id res chain seq x y z
N MET A 1 16.67 -2.18 -18.20
CA MET A 1 15.86 -2.80 -17.12
C MET A 1 16.61 -2.65 -15.81
N SER A 2 15.97 -2.18 -14.74
CA SER A 2 16.66 -1.92 -13.47
C SER A 2 16.51 -3.07 -12.49
N THR A 3 17.64 -3.61 -12.06
CA THR A 3 17.75 -4.70 -11.08
C THR A 3 17.99 -4.17 -9.69
N LEU A 4 17.48 -4.88 -8.68
CA LEU A 4 17.77 -4.60 -7.28
C LEU A 4 19.20 -5.06 -6.96
N THR A 5 20.01 -4.17 -6.41
CA THR A 5 21.38 -4.49 -5.97
C THR A 5 21.44 -4.91 -4.50
N PHE A 6 20.31 -4.88 -3.79
CA PHE A 6 20.20 -5.12 -2.35
C PHE A 6 18.93 -5.91 -1.99
N GLY A 7 18.87 -6.33 -0.72
CA GLY A 7 17.69 -6.94 -0.13
C GLY A 7 17.43 -8.38 -0.53
N LYS A 8 16.23 -8.88 -0.17
CA LYS A 8 15.81 -10.29 -0.36
C LYS A 8 15.76 -10.70 -1.83
N HIS A 9 15.48 -9.76 -2.73
CA HIS A 9 15.33 -10.01 -4.17
C HIS A 9 16.50 -9.44 -4.98
N LYS A 10 17.72 -9.48 -4.41
CA LYS A 10 18.95 -9.05 -5.10
C LYS A 10 19.11 -9.76 -6.45
N SER A 11 19.60 -9.02 -7.44
CA SER A 11 19.78 -9.44 -8.84
C SER A 11 18.50 -9.68 -9.65
N LYS A 12 17.31 -9.52 -9.05
CA LYS A 12 16.05 -9.54 -9.80
C LYS A 12 15.65 -8.15 -10.27
N THR A 13 14.92 -8.07 -11.37
CA THR A 13 14.34 -6.81 -11.84
C THR A 13 13.14 -6.40 -10.99
N ILE A 14 12.86 -5.10 -10.90
CA ILE A 14 11.69 -4.61 -10.16
C ILE A 14 10.37 -5.18 -10.71
N HIS A 15 10.33 -5.54 -11.99
CA HIS A 15 9.19 -6.18 -12.63
C HIS A 15 8.95 -7.59 -12.10
N GLU A 16 9.99 -8.44 -12.10
CA GLU A 16 9.88 -9.79 -11.55
C GLU A 16 9.51 -9.77 -10.06
N VAL A 17 10.08 -8.82 -9.30
CA VAL A 17 9.74 -8.69 -7.88
C VAL A 17 8.30 -8.24 -7.70
N TYR A 18 7.76 -7.41 -8.58
CA TYR A 18 6.36 -7.02 -8.51
C TYR A 18 5.41 -8.18 -8.80
N GLU A 19 5.79 -9.10 -9.70
CA GLU A 19 4.98 -10.29 -10.01
C GLU A 19 5.04 -11.34 -8.89
N ILE A 20 6.21 -11.50 -8.27
CA ILE A 20 6.44 -12.52 -7.22
C ILE A 20 6.01 -12.02 -5.83
N ASP A 21 6.33 -10.76 -5.51
CA ASP A 21 6.10 -10.14 -4.21
C ASP A 21 5.80 -8.63 -4.34
N PRO A 22 4.58 -8.27 -4.75
CA PRO A 22 4.16 -6.87 -4.83
C PRO A 22 4.19 -6.18 -3.45
N GLY A 23 4.14 -6.95 -2.35
CA GLY A 23 4.31 -6.45 -0.98
C GLY A 23 5.70 -5.92 -0.73
N TYR A 24 6.72 -6.62 -1.21
CA TYR A 24 8.10 -6.15 -1.16
C TYR A 24 8.28 -4.85 -1.94
N CYS A 25 7.72 -4.74 -3.14
CA CYS A 25 7.77 -3.52 -3.93
C CYS A 25 7.12 -2.32 -3.23
N ARG A 26 5.99 -2.53 -2.53
CA ARG A 26 5.34 -1.48 -1.75
C ARG A 26 6.15 -1.08 -0.51
N TRP A 27 6.73 -2.06 0.20
CA TRP A 27 7.65 -1.78 1.31
C TRP A 27 8.83 -0.94 0.82
N LEU A 28 9.39 -1.31 -0.33
CA LEU A 28 10.52 -0.66 -0.97
C LEU A 28 10.22 0.81 -1.33
N LEU A 29 9.01 1.10 -1.82
CA LEU A 29 8.55 2.47 -2.07
C LEU A 29 8.53 3.33 -0.79
N ASN A 30 8.17 2.73 0.35
CA ASN A 30 8.09 3.44 1.62
C ASN A 30 9.46 3.62 2.31
N GLN A 31 10.53 3.01 1.78
CA GLN A 31 11.87 3.14 2.36
C GLN A 31 12.58 4.39 1.83
N LYS A 32 12.60 5.44 2.65
CA LYS A 32 13.36 6.66 2.35
C LYS A 32 14.86 6.35 2.34
N GLY A 33 15.49 6.46 1.16
CA GLY A 33 16.95 6.31 0.98
C GLY A 33 17.41 5.02 0.30
N LEU A 34 16.58 3.98 0.22
CA LEU A 34 16.93 2.74 -0.51
C LEU A 34 16.71 2.88 -2.02
N VAL A 35 15.69 3.63 -2.42
CA VAL A 35 15.39 3.91 -3.81
C VAL A 35 15.21 5.41 -3.95
N LYS A 36 16.00 6.04 -4.82
CA LYS A 36 15.77 7.43 -5.21
C LYS A 36 14.51 7.50 -6.06
N ASP A 37 13.64 8.46 -5.79
CA ASP A 37 12.38 8.65 -6.51
C ASP A 37 12.61 8.81 -8.03
N GLU A 38 13.70 9.49 -8.40
CA GLU A 38 14.10 9.72 -9.79
C GLU A 38 14.65 8.47 -10.50
N SER A 39 15.01 7.42 -9.75
CA SER A 39 15.49 6.16 -10.32
C SER A 39 14.37 5.47 -11.09
N ASN A 40 14.73 4.67 -12.10
CA ASN A 40 13.78 3.84 -12.85
C ASN A 40 12.94 2.94 -11.92
N ILE A 41 13.52 2.46 -10.82
CA ILE A 41 12.80 1.67 -9.80
C ILE A 41 11.79 2.56 -9.06
N GLY A 42 12.20 3.75 -8.64
CA GLY A 42 11.34 4.72 -7.96
C GLY A 42 10.15 5.11 -8.84
N LYS A 43 10.42 5.50 -10.09
CA LYS A 43 9.39 5.79 -11.10
C LYS A 43 8.45 4.62 -11.37
N PHE A 44 8.97 3.40 -11.45
CA PHE A 44 8.13 2.20 -11.63
C PHE A 44 7.21 1.98 -10.43
N LEU A 45 7.75 2.08 -9.22
CA LEU A 45 7.00 1.93 -7.98
C LEU A 45 5.98 3.06 -7.80
N ALA A 46 6.35 4.31 -8.09
CA ALA A 46 5.45 5.46 -8.08
C ALA A 46 4.34 5.30 -9.13
N ARG A 47 4.64 4.80 -10.33
CA ARG A 47 3.62 4.50 -11.34
C ARG A 47 2.66 3.38 -10.89
N LYS A 48 3.17 2.35 -10.21
CA LYS A 48 2.37 1.19 -9.77
C LYS A 48 1.58 1.43 -8.48
N PHE A 49 2.12 2.22 -7.56
CA PHE A 49 1.63 2.37 -6.20
C PHE A 49 1.47 3.82 -5.74
N GLY A 50 1.99 4.80 -6.50
CA GLY A 50 1.97 6.23 -6.21
C GLY A 50 0.61 6.91 -6.36
N ASN A 51 -0.44 6.17 -6.76
CA ASN A 51 -1.83 6.55 -6.48
C ASN A 51 -2.17 6.32 -4.99
N GLY A 52 -1.23 6.59 -4.08
CA GLY A 52 -1.51 6.71 -2.67
C GLY A 52 -2.25 8.02 -2.48
N ASP A 53 -3.58 7.97 -2.47
CA ASP A 53 -4.50 9.10 -2.40
C ASP A 53 -4.46 9.85 -1.03
N GLY A 54 -3.30 9.84 -0.36
CA GLY A 54 -3.05 10.29 1.01
C GLY A 54 -3.68 9.43 2.10
N SER A 55 -4.77 8.71 1.78
CA SER A 55 -5.54 7.92 2.73
C SER A 55 -4.81 6.67 3.21
N PHE A 56 -5.19 6.19 4.40
CA PHE A 56 -4.59 5.02 5.04
C PHE A 56 -4.39 3.82 4.09
N LEU A 57 -3.14 3.35 4.05
CA LEU A 57 -2.76 2.14 3.32
C LEU A 57 -3.00 0.90 4.18
N MET A 58 -3.81 -0.03 3.71
CA MET A 58 -4.01 -1.31 4.40
C MET A 58 -2.73 -2.14 4.35
N THR A 59 -2.14 -2.40 5.51
CA THR A 59 -0.94 -3.24 5.67
C THR A 59 -1.27 -4.70 5.95
N TRP A 60 -2.55 -5.01 6.12
CA TRP A 60 -3.09 -6.33 6.45
C TRP A 60 -4.48 -6.54 5.84
N GLY A 61 -5.01 -7.77 5.94
CA GLY A 61 -6.36 -8.12 5.49
C GLY A 61 -6.50 -8.38 3.98
N LYS A 62 -7.74 -8.59 3.52
CA LYS A 62 -8.09 -8.93 2.13
C LYS A 62 -7.55 -7.95 1.10
N TYR A 63 -7.56 -6.65 1.44
CA TYR A 63 -7.13 -5.58 0.55
C TYR A 63 -5.76 -5.00 0.94
N LYS A 64 -4.86 -5.87 1.42
CA LYS A 64 -3.46 -5.51 1.70
C LYS A 64 -2.85 -4.80 0.49
N LEU A 65 -2.08 -3.73 0.74
CA LEU A 65 -1.45 -2.86 -0.26
C LEU A 65 -2.41 -1.95 -1.06
N LYS A 66 -3.70 -1.89 -0.70
CA LYS A 66 -4.64 -0.89 -1.24
C LYS A 66 -4.95 0.16 -0.18
N THR A 67 -5.20 1.39 -0.62
CA THR A 67 -5.66 2.44 0.30
C THR A 67 -7.14 2.30 0.59
N ILE A 68 -7.60 2.79 1.74
CA ILE A 68 -9.02 2.79 2.10
C ILE A 68 -9.89 3.51 1.05
N LYS A 69 -9.38 4.56 0.38
CA LYS A 69 -10.08 5.19 -0.76
C LYS A 69 -10.21 4.26 -1.97
N GLN A 70 -9.15 3.52 -2.32
CA GLN A 70 -9.22 2.51 -3.39
C GLN A 70 -10.20 1.40 -3.04
N ILE A 71 -10.21 0.96 -1.78
CA ILE A 71 -11.13 -0.07 -1.30
C ILE A 71 -12.56 0.43 -1.37
N ARG A 72 -12.83 1.71 -1.05
CA ARG A 72 -14.17 2.30 -1.18
C ARG A 72 -14.75 2.16 -2.58
N GLY A 73 -13.93 2.32 -3.62
CA GLY A 73 -14.36 2.13 -5.01
C GLY A 73 -14.52 0.67 -5.45
N ILE A 74 -14.04 -0.29 -4.66
CA ILE A 74 -14.06 -1.73 -4.98
C ILE A 74 -15.13 -2.46 -4.15
N ASP A 75 -15.17 -2.19 -2.84
CA ASP A 75 -15.92 -2.94 -1.84
C ASP A 75 -16.17 -2.06 -0.60
N THR A 76 -17.23 -1.25 -0.65
CA THR A 76 -17.64 -0.37 0.46
C THR A 76 -18.04 -1.17 1.70
N ASN A 77 -18.69 -2.33 1.52
CA ASN A 77 -19.13 -3.20 2.61
C ASN A 77 -17.95 -3.68 3.48
N TYR A 78 -16.78 -3.89 2.86
CA TYR A 78 -15.57 -4.20 3.61
C TYR A 78 -15.17 -3.08 4.57
N LEU A 79 -15.28 -1.81 4.16
CA LEU A 79 -14.95 -0.66 5.01
C LEU A 79 -15.93 -0.49 6.17
N GLU A 80 -17.23 -0.73 5.95
CA GLU A 80 -18.23 -0.72 7.01
C GLU A 80 -17.95 -1.79 8.08
N ARG A 81 -17.64 -3.02 7.62
CA ARG A 81 -17.18 -4.09 8.50
C ARG A 81 -15.88 -3.76 9.21
N LEU A 82 -14.94 -3.12 8.52
CA LEU A 82 -13.66 -2.71 9.07
C LEU A 82 -13.84 -1.67 10.19
N SER A 83 -14.71 -0.67 9.99
CA SER A 83 -15.05 0.33 11.01
C SER A 83 -15.75 -0.30 12.24
N SER A 84 -16.56 -1.32 12.00
CA SER A 84 -17.26 -2.06 13.07
C SER A 84 -16.37 -3.03 13.84
N ASN A 85 -15.17 -3.36 13.35
CA ASN A 85 -14.27 -4.33 13.94
C ASN A 85 -13.69 -3.85 15.28
N GLU A 86 -13.72 -4.71 16.30
CA GLU A 86 -13.19 -4.41 17.64
C GLU A 86 -11.69 -4.06 17.63
N PHE A 87 -10.88 -4.74 16.80
CA PHE A 87 -9.45 -4.45 16.68
C PHE A 87 -9.21 -3.04 16.16
N VAL A 88 -9.97 -2.60 15.16
CA VAL A 88 -9.82 -1.26 14.56
C VAL A 88 -10.30 -0.20 15.55
N LYS A 89 -11.40 -0.46 16.27
CA LYS A 89 -11.92 0.41 17.34
C LYS A 89 -10.94 0.60 18.49
N THR A 90 -10.26 -0.46 18.91
CA THR A 90 -9.41 -0.44 20.12
C THR A 90 -7.95 -0.10 19.82
N LYS A 91 -7.37 -0.65 18.74
CA LYS A 91 -5.95 -0.55 18.44
C LYS A 91 -5.61 0.45 17.34
N MET A 92 -6.58 0.87 16.52
CA MET A 92 -6.33 1.73 15.35
C MET A 92 -7.32 2.90 15.23
N PRO A 93 -7.36 3.83 16.19
CA PRO A 93 -8.31 4.95 16.17
C PRO A 93 -8.16 5.83 14.94
N LYS A 94 -6.92 6.07 14.45
CA LYS A 94 -6.66 6.84 13.22
C LYS A 94 -7.31 6.22 11.98
N LEU A 95 -7.17 4.91 11.82
CA LEU A 95 -7.79 4.16 10.72
C LEU A 95 -9.31 4.24 10.80
N LYS A 96 -9.86 4.07 12.01
CA LYS A 96 -11.31 4.17 12.22
C LYS A 96 -11.84 5.54 11.79
N THR A 97 -11.21 6.63 12.23
CA THR A 97 -11.63 7.99 11.89
C THR A 97 -11.62 8.20 10.39
N GLU A 98 -10.52 7.89 9.70
CA GLU A 98 -10.45 8.08 8.25
C GLU A 98 -11.48 7.24 7.48
N VAL A 99 -11.73 6.00 7.92
CA VAL A 99 -12.75 5.14 7.29
C VAL A 99 -14.15 5.71 7.52
N ASP A 100 -14.45 6.22 8.71
CA ASP A 100 -15.73 6.83 9.05
C ASP A 100 -15.98 8.12 8.26
N GLU A 101 -14.95 8.98 8.14
CA GLU A 101 -14.99 10.18 7.29
C GLU A 101 -15.20 9.82 5.81
N LEU A 102 -14.53 8.77 5.33
CA LEU A 102 -14.70 8.28 3.96
C LEU A 102 -16.05 7.63 3.68
N LEU A 103 -16.74 7.09 4.68
CA LEU A 103 -18.08 6.53 4.52
C LEU A 103 -19.17 7.62 4.60
N LYS A 104 -18.87 8.77 5.22
CA LYS A 104 -19.76 9.92 5.33
C LYS A 104 -19.70 10.88 4.12
N SER A 105 -18.61 10.84 3.34
CA SER A 105 -18.41 11.63 2.11
C SER A 105 -18.79 10.88 0.84
#